data_AF-A0A438MIL5-F1
#
_entry.id   AF-A0A438MIL5-F1
#
_cell.length_a   1.000
_cell.length_b   1.000
_cell.length_c   1.000
_cell.angle_alpha   90.00
_cell.angle_beta   90.00
_cell.angle_gamma   90.00
#
_symmetry.space_group_name_H-M   'P 1'
#
loop_
_entity.id
_entity.type
_entity.pdbx_description
1 polymer ?
#
loop_
_entity_poly.entity_id
_entity_poly.type
_entity_poly.pdbx_seq_one_letter_code
_entity_poly.pdbx_strand_id
1 'polypeptide(L)'
;MNSPVEDRLREALAEAGAAIDPSTLRPLRAPERRRLRMDFRLMAVAVTVVLAGVATAAGLGGLEGEDQVVATNPEQADMAVFLCTKSTPKETLCRGRGVSMEEVRAVERAVKGLKQVEAVFFVDQASAYDSFRVSFANNKALLDSVKVTDLPMSFRLEIKEGADRREVQQALRGLPGIQSVVDQKAASAEASSERLSEPRLSVFLCGKGSILPACGAERESRGKDKLFAKRGKEATNAQKAAIRKLIEAMPEVHSYVFEDKKAAYENFMRAYKSNKVLVEATRVEDMPESFRLVLKPNTDWAETVATLKHQPGVASANYTPCLADQATLEIDYGLFLDDSKVCPISK
;
A
#
# COMPACT_ATOMS: atom_id res chain seq x y z
N MET A 1 8.71 21.13 -48.23
CA MET A 1 7.97 22.36 -48.57
C MET A 1 7.32 22.81 -47.28
N ASN A 2 7.90 23.83 -46.64
CA ASN A 2 7.44 24.29 -45.34
C ASN A 2 6.15 25.11 -45.49
N SER A 3 5.30 25.06 -44.47
CA SER A 3 3.96 25.66 -44.50
C SER A 3 4.07 27.19 -44.46
N PRO A 4 3.21 27.95 -45.19
CA PRO A 4 3.16 29.41 -45.13
C PRO A 4 3.00 29.99 -43.72
N VAL A 5 2.55 29.17 -42.75
CA VAL A 5 2.40 29.55 -41.35
C VAL A 5 3.74 29.54 -40.60
N GLU A 6 4.66 28.64 -40.93
CA GLU A 6 5.99 28.59 -40.30
C GLU A 6 6.85 29.78 -40.74
N ASP A 7 6.76 30.19 -42.00
CA ASP A 7 7.52 31.33 -42.50
C ASP A 7 7.05 32.63 -41.84
N ARG A 8 5.73 32.81 -41.64
CA ARG A 8 5.18 33.96 -40.93
C ARG A 8 5.55 33.97 -39.44
N LEU A 9 5.64 32.81 -38.80
CA LEU A 9 6.12 32.70 -37.42
C LEU A 9 7.60 33.05 -37.30
N ARG A 10 8.44 32.60 -38.25
CA ARG A 10 9.86 32.95 -38.28
C ARG A 10 10.07 34.45 -38.50
N GLU A 11 9.29 35.06 -39.39
CA GLU A 11 9.38 36.49 -39.67
C GLU A 11 8.93 37.32 -38.46
N ALA A 12 7.82 36.94 -37.81
CA ALA A 12 7.35 37.61 -36.58
C ALA A 12 8.35 37.47 -35.40
N LEU A 13 9.03 36.33 -35.30
CA LEU A 13 10.05 36.11 -34.26
C LEU A 13 11.37 36.84 -34.56
N ALA A 14 11.73 37.00 -35.83
CA ALA A 14 12.89 37.78 -36.25
C ALA A 14 12.67 39.28 -35.99
N GLU A 15 11.46 39.79 -36.26
CA GLU A 15 11.10 41.19 -36.00
C GLU A 15 11.06 41.50 -34.50
N ALA A 16 10.55 40.57 -33.67
CA ALA A 16 10.58 40.70 -32.21
C ALA A 16 12.01 40.66 -31.63
N GLY A 17 12.94 39.94 -32.26
CA GLY A 17 14.35 39.88 -31.86
C GLY A 17 15.14 41.16 -32.20
N ALA A 18 14.78 41.85 -33.29
CA ALA A 18 15.44 43.07 -33.72
C ALA A 18 15.09 44.30 -32.87
N ALA A 19 13.99 44.24 -32.10
CA ALA A 19 13.55 45.31 -31.20
C ALA A 19 14.20 45.26 -29.80
N ILE A 20 15.05 44.26 -29.52
CA ILE A 20 15.73 44.14 -28.23
C ILE A 20 17.05 44.92 -28.29
N ASP A 21 17.12 46.02 -27.54
CA ASP A 21 18.37 46.76 -27.35
C ASP A 21 19.32 45.96 -26.45
N PRO A 22 20.45 45.44 -26.97
CA PRO A 22 21.40 44.65 -26.20
C PRO A 22 22.08 45.46 -25.08
N SER A 23 21.98 46.79 -25.08
CA SER A 23 22.47 47.65 -23.99
C SER A 23 21.61 47.58 -22.72
N THR A 24 20.39 47.04 -22.81
CA THR A 24 19.50 46.78 -21.66
C THR A 24 19.72 45.41 -21.02
N LEU A 25 20.50 44.54 -21.65
CA LEU A 25 20.83 43.22 -21.13
C LEU A 25 21.95 43.34 -20.08
N ARG A 26 21.59 43.18 -18.80
CA ARG A 26 22.56 43.08 -17.71
C ARG A 26 23.46 41.87 -17.95
N PRO A 27 24.80 42.01 -17.99
CA PRO A 27 25.68 40.85 -18.07
C PRO A 27 25.59 40.03 -16.78
N LEU A 28 25.32 38.73 -16.91
CA LEU A 28 25.36 37.79 -15.81
C LEU A 28 26.82 37.66 -15.34
N ARG A 29 27.08 38.02 -14.08
CA ARG A 29 28.38 37.78 -13.42
C ARG A 29 28.63 36.27 -13.35
N ALA A 30 29.79 35.83 -13.84
CA ALA A 30 30.27 34.46 -13.64
C ALA A 30 30.42 34.15 -12.13
N PRO A 31 30.09 32.94 -11.68
CA PRO A 31 30.10 32.61 -10.26
C PRO A 31 31.52 32.48 -9.72
N GLU A 32 31.85 33.32 -8.74
CA GLU A 32 33.07 33.25 -7.95
C GLU A 32 32.97 32.06 -6.98
N ARG A 33 33.86 31.05 -7.12
CA ARG A 33 33.94 29.93 -6.18
C ARG A 33 34.42 30.44 -4.81
N ARG A 34 33.50 30.72 -3.88
CA ARG A 34 33.84 30.85 -2.47
C ARG A 34 33.73 29.49 -1.79
N ARG A 35 34.89 28.93 -1.41
CA ARG A 35 34.98 27.97 -0.31
C ARG A 35 34.64 28.72 0.97
N LEU A 36 33.46 28.50 1.54
CA LEU A 36 33.17 28.89 2.91
C LEU A 36 32.91 27.62 3.72
N ARG A 37 33.87 27.24 4.56
CA ARG A 37 33.58 26.44 5.74
C ARG A 37 32.76 27.34 6.67
N MET A 38 31.54 26.95 7.00
CA MET A 38 30.83 27.49 8.16
C MET A 38 30.40 26.34 9.04
N ASP A 39 31.03 26.29 10.19
CA ASP A 39 30.63 25.52 11.35
C ASP A 39 29.81 26.46 12.24
N PHE A 40 28.49 26.29 12.29
CA PHE A 40 27.62 27.05 13.19
C PHE A 40 26.47 26.17 13.69
N ARG A 41 26.74 25.56 14.84
CA ARG A 41 25.81 25.48 15.98
C ARG A 41 24.95 26.74 16.06
N LEU A 42 23.63 26.56 16.06
CA LEU A 42 22.51 27.48 16.36
C LEU A 42 21.46 27.54 15.24
N MET A 43 20.52 26.59 15.26
CA MET A 43 19.12 26.84 14.94
C MET A 43 18.27 25.99 15.90
N ALA A 44 18.06 26.51 17.10
CA ALA A 44 16.93 26.12 17.94
C ALA A 44 15.71 26.86 17.40
N VAL A 45 14.98 26.22 16.47
CA VAL A 45 13.58 26.56 16.24
C VAL A 45 12.81 25.82 17.32
N ALA A 46 12.27 26.56 18.28
CA ALA A 46 11.27 26.05 19.20
C ALA A 46 10.01 25.69 18.40
N VAL A 47 10.00 24.49 17.83
CA VAL A 47 8.75 23.77 17.61
C VAL A 47 8.32 23.37 19.01
N THR A 48 7.19 23.89 19.47
CA THR A 48 6.52 23.38 20.66
C THR A 48 6.11 21.94 20.38
N VAL A 49 7.03 21.02 20.65
CA VAL A 49 6.75 19.61 20.84
C VAL A 49 5.98 19.54 22.15
N VAL A 50 4.70 19.19 22.09
CA VAL A 50 4.03 18.66 23.29
C VAL A 50 4.66 17.29 23.53
N LEU A 51 5.76 17.25 24.27
CA LEU A 51 6.23 16.03 24.89
C LEU A 51 5.23 15.72 26.01
N ALA A 52 4.28 14.83 25.72
CA ALA A 52 3.42 14.28 26.75
C ALA A 52 4.31 13.56 27.78
N GLY A 53 4.24 14.04 29.01
CA GLY A 53 5.11 13.64 30.11
C GLY A 53 4.95 12.17 30.50
N VAL A 54 6.07 11.58 30.91
CA VAL A 54 6.10 10.32 31.63
C VAL A 54 5.44 10.54 33.00
N ALA A 55 4.20 10.09 33.18
CA ALA A 55 3.62 9.93 34.50
C ALA A 55 4.11 8.60 35.07
N THR A 56 5.08 8.67 35.99
CA THR A 56 5.41 7.57 36.90
C THR A 56 4.28 7.47 37.93
N ALA A 57 3.40 6.48 37.78
CA ALA A 57 2.42 6.15 38.81
C ALA A 57 3.01 5.06 39.74
N ALA A 58 3.65 5.50 40.81
CA ALA A 58 3.86 4.70 42.01
C ALA A 58 2.92 5.24 43.09
N GLY A 59 2.00 4.41 43.60
CA GLY A 59 1.28 4.69 44.86
C GLY A 59 -0.21 4.36 44.88
N LEU A 60 -0.51 3.13 45.31
CA LEU A 60 -1.55 2.71 46.27
C LEU A 60 -2.86 3.53 46.41
N GLY A 61 -3.99 2.82 46.26
CA GLY A 61 -5.27 3.16 46.89
C GLY A 61 -6.39 3.37 45.89
N GLY A 62 -7.31 2.41 45.80
CA GLY A 62 -8.43 2.46 44.87
C GLY A 62 -9.49 3.52 45.20
N LEU A 63 -10.33 3.81 44.21
CA LEU A 63 -11.78 3.94 44.30
C LEU A 63 -12.34 4.11 42.88
N GLU A 64 -13.55 3.59 42.71
CA GLU A 64 -14.34 3.54 41.48
C GLU A 64 -14.40 4.86 40.71
N GLY A 65 -14.40 4.76 39.39
CA GLY A 65 -14.68 5.85 38.46
C GLY A 65 -14.36 5.44 37.04
N GLU A 66 -15.39 5.24 36.22
CA GLU A 66 -15.30 5.27 34.76
C GLU A 66 -14.55 6.55 34.35
N ASP A 67 -13.38 6.44 33.72
CA ASP A 67 -12.95 7.42 32.72
C ASP A 67 -11.64 7.08 31.98
N GLN A 68 -11.64 7.48 30.71
CA GLN A 68 -10.50 7.91 29.90
C GLN A 68 -9.51 6.87 29.37
N VAL A 69 -9.88 6.24 28.26
CA VAL A 69 -8.90 5.91 27.22
C VAL A 69 -8.73 7.14 26.32
N VAL A 70 -8.01 8.15 26.81
CA VAL A 70 -7.46 9.18 25.90
C VAL A 70 -6.27 8.52 25.22
N ALA A 71 -6.45 8.06 23.98
CA ALA A 71 -5.33 7.59 23.19
C ALA A 71 -4.43 8.79 22.89
N THR A 72 -3.35 8.98 23.65
CA THR A 72 -2.38 10.06 23.37
C THR A 72 -1.39 9.67 22.26
N ASN A 73 -1.66 8.61 21.49
CA ASN A 73 -0.76 8.10 20.46
C ASN A 73 -1.45 8.08 19.07
N PRO A 74 -0.99 8.85 18.07
CA PRO A 74 -1.51 8.80 16.70
C PRO A 74 -1.43 7.41 16.05
N GLU A 75 -0.59 6.51 16.55
CA GLU A 75 -0.50 5.12 16.09
C GLU A 75 -1.68 4.24 16.56
N GLN A 76 -2.51 4.71 17.49
CA GLN A 76 -3.69 4.00 18.00
C GLN A 76 -5.02 4.57 17.50
N ALA A 77 -4.97 5.53 16.58
CA ALA A 77 -6.16 6.15 16.02
C ALA A 77 -7.07 5.14 15.31
N ASP A 78 -8.39 5.37 15.37
CA ASP A 78 -9.36 4.47 14.74
C ASP A 78 -9.29 4.56 13.21
N MET A 79 -9.04 5.75 12.65
CA MET A 79 -9.03 6.01 11.22
C MET A 79 -7.84 6.85 10.76
N ALA A 80 -7.44 6.68 9.51
CA ALA A 80 -6.40 7.47 8.86
C ALA A 80 -6.91 8.09 7.56
N VAL A 81 -6.65 9.39 7.38
CA VAL A 81 -6.89 10.14 6.14
C VAL A 81 -5.53 10.45 5.53
N PHE A 82 -5.15 9.71 4.50
CA PHE A 82 -3.88 9.91 3.80
C PHE A 82 -4.04 10.96 2.71
N LEU A 83 -3.09 11.89 2.65
CA LEU A 83 -3.09 12.98 1.68
C LEU A 83 -2.35 12.60 0.40
N CYS A 84 -2.70 13.24 -0.70
CA CYS A 84 -2.07 13.02 -1.99
C CYS A 84 -0.55 13.27 -1.94
N THR A 85 0.21 12.38 -2.56
CA THR A 85 1.66 12.52 -2.78
C THR A 85 1.98 12.32 -4.26
N LYS A 86 3.20 12.68 -4.68
CA LYS A 86 3.66 12.47 -6.06
C LYS A 86 3.84 10.99 -6.40
N SER A 87 4.02 10.13 -5.39
CA SER A 87 4.12 8.67 -5.52
C SER A 87 2.76 8.01 -5.71
N THR A 88 1.64 8.69 -5.44
CA THR A 88 0.31 8.13 -5.60
C THR A 88 0.04 7.75 -7.06
N PRO A 89 -0.56 6.57 -7.35
CA PRO A 89 -0.92 6.18 -8.71
C PRO A 89 -1.77 7.24 -9.43
N LYS A 90 -1.51 7.46 -10.72
CA LYS A 90 -2.13 8.55 -11.50
C LYS A 90 -3.62 8.32 -11.76
N GLU A 91 -4.07 7.09 -11.65
CA GLU A 91 -5.45 6.63 -11.81
C GLU A 91 -6.33 7.07 -10.63
N THR A 92 -5.72 7.50 -9.52
CA THR A 92 -6.44 8.04 -8.35
C THR A 92 -6.90 9.48 -8.58
N LEU A 93 -7.75 10.00 -7.67
CA LEU A 93 -8.14 11.40 -7.64
C LEU A 93 -6.95 12.36 -7.43
N CYS A 94 -5.82 11.85 -6.93
CA CYS A 94 -4.60 12.62 -6.77
C CYS A 94 -3.91 12.91 -8.11
N ARG A 95 -4.20 12.20 -9.20
CA ARG A 95 -3.62 12.46 -10.55
C ARG A 95 -2.09 12.61 -10.55
N GLY A 96 -1.39 11.94 -9.63
CA GLY A 96 0.07 12.01 -9.45
C GLY A 96 0.62 13.36 -8.93
N ARG A 97 -0.22 14.25 -8.40
CA ARG A 97 0.22 15.49 -7.73
C ARG A 97 0.24 15.31 -6.22
N GLY A 98 1.22 15.96 -5.58
CA GLY A 98 1.20 16.13 -4.14
C GLY A 98 0.14 17.14 -3.70
N VAL A 99 -0.34 16.97 -2.48
CA VAL A 99 -1.31 17.86 -1.83
C VAL A 99 -0.78 19.29 -1.71
N SER A 100 -1.63 20.29 -1.94
CA SER A 100 -1.32 21.70 -1.71
C SER A 100 -1.59 22.11 -0.26
N MET A 101 -0.96 23.18 0.23
CA MET A 101 -1.24 23.68 1.59
C MET A 101 -2.70 24.12 1.77
N GLU A 102 -3.36 24.57 0.71
CA GLU A 102 -4.78 24.92 0.75
C GLU A 102 -5.65 23.67 0.92
N GLU A 103 -5.35 22.60 0.18
CA GLU A 103 -5.99 21.29 0.31
C GLU A 103 -5.76 20.71 1.72
N VAL A 104 -4.53 20.77 2.26
CA VAL A 104 -4.24 20.33 3.65
C VAL A 104 -5.17 21.03 4.65
N ARG A 105 -5.27 22.36 4.58
CA ARG A 105 -6.13 23.14 5.49
C ARG A 105 -7.62 22.86 5.26
N ALA A 106 -8.02 22.61 4.02
CA ALA A 106 -9.41 22.25 3.70
C ALA A 106 -9.78 20.89 4.30
N VAL A 107 -8.91 19.90 4.16
CA VAL A 107 -9.08 18.57 4.78
C VAL A 107 -9.09 18.69 6.29
N GLU A 108 -8.17 19.45 6.89
CA GLU A 108 -8.12 19.67 8.34
C GLU A 108 -9.45 20.25 8.87
N ARG A 109 -10.00 21.27 8.20
CA ARG A 109 -11.31 21.83 8.57
C ARG A 109 -12.43 20.81 8.41
N ALA A 110 -12.40 20.03 7.33
CA ALA A 110 -13.41 19.00 7.08
C ALA A 110 -13.39 17.95 8.20
N VAL A 111 -12.23 17.38 8.55
CA VAL A 111 -12.13 16.34 9.59
C VAL A 111 -12.52 16.87 10.96
N LYS A 112 -12.09 18.10 11.33
CA LYS A 112 -12.45 18.74 12.61
C LYS A 112 -13.93 19.13 12.70
N GLY A 113 -14.61 19.28 11.55
CA GLY A 113 -16.03 19.62 11.48
C GLY A 113 -16.98 18.42 11.62
N LEU A 114 -16.46 17.19 11.58
CA LEU A 114 -17.27 15.98 11.70
C LEU A 114 -17.65 15.72 13.17
N LYS A 115 -18.95 15.54 13.44
CA LYS A 115 -19.45 15.33 14.80
C LYS A 115 -19.01 13.99 15.40
N GLN A 116 -18.70 13.03 14.54
CA GLN A 116 -18.22 11.68 14.87
C GLN A 116 -16.77 11.67 15.35
N VAL A 117 -15.99 12.71 15.04
CA VAL A 117 -14.56 12.80 15.37
C VAL A 117 -14.40 13.37 16.78
N GLU A 118 -13.58 12.71 17.59
CA GLU A 118 -13.22 13.12 18.95
C GLU A 118 -11.91 13.91 18.96
N ALA A 119 -10.87 13.35 18.34
CA ALA A 119 -9.57 13.98 18.23
C ALA A 119 -8.98 13.81 16.81
N VAL A 120 -8.09 14.74 16.45
CA VAL A 120 -7.38 14.74 15.16
C VAL A 120 -5.90 15.01 15.41
N PHE A 121 -5.05 14.10 14.95
CA PHE A 121 -3.61 14.24 14.98
C PHE A 121 -3.05 14.36 13.56
N PHE A 122 -2.21 15.34 13.33
CA PHE A 122 -1.51 15.47 12.06
C PHE A 122 -0.17 14.74 12.13
N VAL A 123 0.10 13.90 11.13
CA VAL A 123 1.37 13.18 10.97
C VAL A 123 2.01 13.65 9.67
N ASP A 124 3.17 14.29 9.79
CA ASP A 124 3.97 14.72 8.65
C ASP A 124 4.77 13.55 8.03
N GLN A 125 5.40 13.80 6.87
CA GLN A 125 6.14 12.77 6.15
C GLN A 125 7.35 12.24 6.94
N ALA A 126 8.01 13.09 7.74
CA ALA A 126 9.18 12.71 8.51
C ALA A 126 8.79 11.75 9.63
N SER A 127 7.75 12.08 10.39
CA SER A 127 7.19 11.26 11.45
C SER A 127 6.67 9.93 10.90
N ALA A 128 5.99 9.95 9.74
CA ALA A 128 5.55 8.73 9.05
C ALA A 128 6.75 7.85 8.66
N TYR A 129 7.86 8.44 8.20
CA TYR A 129 9.07 7.71 7.82
C TYR A 129 9.78 7.09 9.02
N ASP A 130 9.82 7.78 10.15
CA ASP A 130 10.41 7.25 11.37
C ASP A 130 9.63 6.03 11.88
N SER A 131 8.29 6.11 11.98
CA SER A 131 7.46 4.95 12.32
C SER A 131 7.59 3.83 11.28
N PHE A 132 7.70 4.14 9.98
CA PHE A 132 7.91 3.15 8.92
C PHE A 132 9.22 2.37 9.14
N ARG A 133 10.30 3.06 9.47
CA ARG A 133 11.61 2.41 9.72
C ARG A 133 11.59 1.48 10.92
N VAL A 134 10.78 1.80 11.93
CA VAL A 134 10.58 0.94 13.10
C VAL A 134 9.78 -0.30 12.71
N SER A 135 8.63 -0.15 12.06
CA SER A 135 7.77 -1.27 11.68
C SER A 135 8.41 -2.25 10.70
N PHE A 136 9.24 -1.74 9.79
CA PHE A 136 9.93 -2.54 8.78
C PHE A 136 11.42 -2.71 9.06
N ALA A 137 11.85 -2.61 10.32
CA ALA A 137 13.27 -2.71 10.72
C ALA A 137 13.96 -3.99 10.21
N ASN A 138 13.20 -5.07 10.04
CA ASN A 138 13.70 -6.37 9.56
C ASN A 138 13.52 -6.58 8.05
N ASN A 139 12.93 -5.63 7.32
CA ASN A 139 12.70 -5.72 5.88
C ASN A 139 13.61 -4.72 5.13
N LYS A 140 14.86 -5.14 4.89
CA LYS A 140 15.88 -4.31 4.23
C LYS A 140 15.45 -3.83 2.84
N ALA A 141 14.75 -4.65 2.07
CA ALA A 141 14.30 -4.29 0.72
C ALA A 141 13.33 -3.10 0.73
N LEU A 142 12.42 -3.05 1.69
CA LEU A 142 11.53 -1.90 1.88
C LEU A 142 12.29 -0.68 2.40
N LEU A 143 13.18 -0.85 3.36
CA LEU A 143 14.00 0.25 3.90
C LEU A 143 14.89 0.91 2.83
N ASP A 144 15.41 0.14 1.88
CA ASP A 144 16.26 0.63 0.79
C ASP A 144 15.44 1.28 -0.34
N SER A 145 14.15 0.92 -0.49
CA SER A 145 13.31 1.36 -1.61
C SER A 145 12.38 2.53 -1.30
N VAL A 146 11.99 2.72 -0.03
CA VAL A 146 11.06 3.77 0.39
C VAL A 146 11.82 5.00 0.87
N LYS A 147 11.45 6.16 0.32
CA LYS A 147 11.96 7.47 0.74
C LYS A 147 10.91 8.21 1.53
N VAL A 148 11.35 9.17 2.36
CA VAL A 148 10.47 10.09 3.10
C VAL A 148 9.42 10.73 2.18
N THR A 149 9.81 11.13 0.96
CA THR A 149 8.91 11.77 0.00
C THR A 149 7.83 10.85 -0.56
N ASP A 150 8.02 9.54 -0.47
CA ASP A 150 7.06 8.57 -0.97
C ASP A 150 5.88 8.40 0.00
N LEU A 151 6.09 8.67 1.29
CA LEU A 151 5.08 8.54 2.34
C LEU A 151 4.14 9.75 2.34
N PRO A 152 2.82 9.54 2.31
CA PRO A 152 1.85 10.63 2.44
C PRO A 152 1.84 11.21 3.86
N MET A 153 1.56 12.51 3.96
CA MET A 153 1.10 13.11 5.22
C MET A 153 -0.29 12.54 5.55
N SER A 154 -0.68 12.54 6.83
CA SER A 154 -2.00 12.02 7.23
C SER A 154 -2.63 12.78 8.39
N PHE A 155 -3.96 12.74 8.43
CA PHE A 155 -4.73 13.02 9.64
C PHE A 155 -5.18 11.70 10.27
N ARG A 156 -4.79 11.46 11.51
CA ARG A 156 -5.20 10.32 12.33
C ARG A 156 -6.38 10.74 13.19
N LEU A 157 -7.48 10.00 13.11
CA LEU A 157 -8.75 10.37 13.72
C LEU A 157 -9.11 9.38 14.82
N GLU A 158 -9.42 9.91 15.99
CA GLU A 158 -10.17 9.18 17.01
C GLU A 158 -11.65 9.40 16.78
N ILE A 159 -12.39 8.31 16.80
CA ILE A 159 -13.82 8.32 16.53
C ILE A 159 -14.54 8.07 17.84
N LYS A 160 -15.52 8.93 18.13
CA LYS A 160 -16.35 8.83 19.32
C LYS A 160 -16.95 7.44 19.44
N GLU A 161 -17.04 6.93 20.65
CA GLU A 161 -17.62 5.63 20.91
C GLU A 161 -19.06 5.54 20.35
N GLY A 162 -19.35 4.44 19.65
CA GLY A 162 -20.64 4.19 19.00
C GLY A 162 -20.90 4.97 17.70
N ALA A 163 -20.02 5.88 17.27
CA ALA A 163 -20.20 6.59 16.01
C ALA A 163 -19.93 5.71 14.78
N ASP A 164 -20.69 5.93 13.70
CA ASP A 164 -20.51 5.16 12.46
C ASP A 164 -19.33 5.69 11.63
N ARG A 165 -18.25 4.92 11.59
CA ARG A 165 -17.05 5.20 10.80
C ARG A 165 -17.33 5.26 9.29
N ARG A 166 -18.38 4.60 8.80
CA ARG A 166 -18.75 4.63 7.38
C ARG A 166 -19.23 6.02 6.96
N GLU A 167 -19.93 6.73 7.84
CA GLU A 167 -20.34 8.13 7.58
C GLU A 167 -19.12 9.03 7.46
N VAL A 168 -18.11 8.86 8.34
CA VAL A 168 -16.84 9.58 8.27
C VAL A 168 -16.13 9.30 6.94
N GLN A 169 -16.04 8.04 6.55
CA GLN A 169 -15.47 7.68 5.25
C GLN A 169 -16.23 8.33 4.09
N GLN A 170 -17.56 8.28 4.09
CA GLN A 170 -18.38 8.85 3.01
C GLN A 170 -18.25 10.38 2.93
N ALA A 171 -18.19 11.06 4.07
CA ALA A 171 -18.06 12.52 4.12
C ALA A 171 -16.72 13.03 3.59
N LEU A 172 -15.66 12.24 3.73
CA LEU A 172 -14.29 12.63 3.35
C LEU A 172 -13.89 12.09 1.98
N ARG A 173 -14.45 10.96 1.53
CA ARG A 173 -14.16 10.39 0.22
C ARG A 173 -14.45 11.40 -0.89
N GLY A 174 -13.47 11.62 -1.76
CA GLY A 174 -13.61 12.51 -2.91
C GLY A 174 -13.20 13.97 -2.67
N LEU A 175 -12.88 14.36 -1.43
CA LEU A 175 -12.35 15.70 -1.19
C LEU A 175 -10.98 15.89 -1.88
N PRO A 176 -10.74 17.05 -2.52
CA PRO A 176 -9.44 17.36 -3.12
C PRO A 176 -8.29 17.24 -2.12
N GLY A 177 -7.21 16.61 -2.56
CA GLY A 177 -6.02 16.40 -1.73
C GLY A 177 -6.06 15.15 -0.84
N ILE A 178 -7.18 14.42 -0.77
CA ILE A 178 -7.25 13.13 -0.09
C ILE A 178 -6.92 12.00 -1.08
N GLN A 179 -5.98 11.15 -0.68
CA GLN A 179 -5.65 9.92 -1.37
C GLN A 179 -6.59 8.78 -0.95
N SER A 180 -6.69 8.54 0.35
CA SER A 180 -7.48 7.43 0.90
C SER A 180 -7.95 7.75 2.31
N VAL A 181 -9.07 7.12 2.69
CA VAL A 181 -9.63 7.16 4.04
C VAL A 181 -9.78 5.72 4.50
N VAL A 182 -9.02 5.33 5.52
CA VAL A 182 -8.89 3.95 6.00
C VAL A 182 -9.48 3.85 7.41
N ASP A 183 -10.33 2.86 7.64
CA ASP A 183 -10.67 2.42 9.00
C ASP A 183 -9.51 1.56 9.50
N GLN A 184 -8.53 2.23 10.09
CA GLN A 184 -7.24 1.64 10.43
C GLN A 184 -7.43 0.57 11.51
N LYS A 185 -8.29 0.81 12.50
CA LYS A 185 -8.55 -0.17 13.56
C LYS A 185 -9.15 -1.47 13.04
N ALA A 186 -10.13 -1.39 12.12
CA ALA A 186 -10.68 -2.59 11.50
C ALA A 186 -9.64 -3.30 10.62
N ALA A 187 -8.96 -2.55 9.75
CA ALA A 187 -8.04 -3.13 8.77
C ALA A 187 -6.75 -3.71 9.40
N SER A 188 -6.16 -3.02 10.39
CA SER A 188 -4.94 -3.49 11.07
C SER A 188 -5.21 -4.71 11.93
N ALA A 189 -6.42 -4.87 12.49
CA ALA A 189 -6.81 -6.09 13.22
C ALA A 189 -6.83 -7.32 12.29
N GLU A 190 -7.37 -7.17 11.09
CA GLU A 190 -7.38 -8.21 10.06
C GLU A 190 -5.95 -8.55 9.61
N ALA A 191 -5.14 -7.54 9.25
CA ALA A 191 -3.76 -7.74 8.82
C ALA A 191 -2.86 -8.36 9.90
N SER A 192 -3.07 -7.99 11.17
CA SER A 192 -2.31 -8.56 12.29
C SER A 192 -2.59 -10.05 12.48
N SER A 193 -3.85 -10.48 12.29
CA SER A 193 -4.19 -11.90 12.32
C SER A 193 -3.47 -12.70 11.23
N GLU A 194 -3.22 -12.08 10.07
CA GLU A 194 -2.45 -12.72 8.99
C GLU A 194 -0.95 -12.76 9.28
N ARG A 195 -0.36 -11.69 9.84
CA ARG A 195 1.08 -11.69 10.23
C ARG A 195 1.41 -12.72 11.31
N LEU A 196 0.47 -12.99 12.21
CA LEU A 196 0.63 -13.99 13.27
C LEU A 196 0.47 -15.43 12.77
N SER A 197 0.07 -15.62 11.50
CA SER A 197 0.04 -16.95 10.90
C SER A 197 1.45 -17.45 10.61
N GLU A 198 1.67 -18.77 10.73
CA GLU A 198 2.92 -19.42 10.32
C GLU A 198 3.32 -18.97 8.90
N PRO A 199 4.62 -18.95 8.53
CA PRO A 199 5.09 -18.51 7.22
C PRO A 199 4.54 -19.40 6.10
N ARG A 200 3.33 -19.05 5.67
CA ARG A 200 2.49 -19.85 4.79
C ARG A 200 2.73 -19.45 3.35
N LEU A 201 3.04 -20.46 2.54
CA LEU A 201 3.09 -20.35 1.09
C LEU A 201 1.90 -21.14 0.52
N SER A 202 1.03 -20.45 -0.20
CA SER A 202 -0.11 -21.06 -0.88
C SER A 202 0.16 -21.15 -2.38
N VAL A 203 0.24 -22.37 -2.90
CA VAL A 203 0.38 -22.65 -4.34
C VAL A 203 -0.98 -23.04 -4.88
N PHE A 204 -1.66 -22.10 -5.54
CA PHE A 204 -2.96 -22.32 -6.15
C PHE A 204 -2.81 -22.96 -7.52
N LEU A 205 -3.64 -23.96 -7.79
CA LEU A 205 -3.62 -24.68 -9.06
C LEU A 205 -4.57 -24.04 -10.07
N CYS A 206 -4.25 -24.24 -11.34
CA CYS A 206 -5.13 -23.81 -12.42
C CYS A 206 -6.48 -24.51 -12.35
N GLY A 207 -7.56 -23.73 -12.30
CA GLY A 207 -8.93 -24.20 -12.39
C GLY A 207 -9.47 -24.18 -13.83
N LYS A 208 -10.51 -24.98 -14.08
CA LYS A 208 -11.25 -24.95 -15.35
C LYS A 208 -11.83 -23.55 -15.57
N GLY A 209 -11.63 -22.98 -16.76
CA GLY A 209 -12.19 -21.67 -17.07
C GLY A 209 -11.34 -20.49 -16.58
N SER A 210 -10.13 -20.77 -16.04
CA SER A 210 -9.22 -19.74 -15.54
C SER A 210 -9.00 -18.62 -16.55
N ILE A 211 -8.92 -17.38 -16.05
CA ILE A 211 -8.61 -16.19 -16.85
C ILE A 211 -7.13 -15.86 -16.87
N LEU A 212 -6.32 -16.65 -16.18
CA LEU A 212 -4.90 -16.40 -15.98
C LEU A 212 -4.09 -16.93 -17.16
N PRO A 213 -3.20 -16.12 -17.76
CA PRO A 213 -2.30 -16.58 -18.81
C PRO A 213 -1.43 -17.78 -18.41
N ALA A 214 -1.01 -17.86 -17.13
CA ALA A 214 -0.28 -18.99 -16.57
C ALA A 214 -1.03 -20.33 -16.73
N CYS A 215 -2.36 -20.29 -16.82
CA CYS A 215 -3.22 -21.45 -17.05
C CYS A 215 -3.58 -21.67 -18.52
N GLY A 216 -2.91 -20.98 -19.45
CA GLY A 216 -3.15 -21.07 -20.89
C GLY A 216 -4.37 -20.30 -21.38
N ALA A 217 -4.83 -19.30 -20.62
CA ALA A 217 -5.85 -18.37 -21.08
C ALA A 217 -5.26 -17.35 -22.06
N GLU A 218 -5.97 -17.08 -23.15
CA GLU A 218 -5.55 -16.10 -24.17
C GLU A 218 -6.62 -15.00 -24.28
N ARG A 219 -6.15 -13.75 -24.33
CA ARG A 219 -7.01 -12.58 -24.52
C ARG A 219 -6.84 -12.08 -25.94
N GLU A 220 -7.95 -11.75 -26.58
CA GLU A 220 -7.95 -11.09 -27.89
C GLU A 220 -8.49 -9.68 -27.73
N SER A 221 -7.82 -8.70 -28.33
CA SER A 221 -8.25 -7.32 -28.27
C SER A 221 -9.21 -7.03 -29.43
N ARG A 222 -10.50 -6.81 -29.15
CA ARG A 222 -11.47 -6.27 -30.12
C ARG A 222 -11.92 -4.88 -29.68
N GLY A 223 -11.22 -3.85 -30.13
CA GLY A 223 -11.55 -2.45 -29.79
C GLY A 223 -11.31 -2.13 -28.31
N LYS A 224 -12.26 -1.47 -27.64
CA LYS A 224 -12.18 -1.11 -26.20
C LYS A 224 -12.51 -2.29 -25.26
N ASP A 225 -13.09 -3.37 -25.79
CA ASP A 225 -13.48 -4.54 -25.01
C ASP A 225 -12.41 -5.64 -25.10
N LYS A 226 -11.96 -6.11 -23.93
CA LYS A 226 -11.02 -7.24 -23.81
C LYS A 226 -11.83 -8.52 -23.65
N LEU A 227 -12.11 -9.20 -24.77
CA LEU A 227 -12.77 -10.50 -24.78
C LEU A 227 -11.71 -11.62 -24.66
N PHE A 228 -12.05 -12.70 -23.92
CA PHE A 228 -11.20 -13.88 -23.83
C PHE A 228 -11.37 -14.72 -25.09
N ALA A 229 -10.31 -14.86 -25.89
CA ALA A 229 -10.29 -15.79 -27.03
C ALA A 229 -10.27 -17.25 -26.56
N LYS A 230 -9.64 -17.53 -25.41
CA LYS A 230 -9.52 -18.87 -24.87
C LYS A 230 -9.46 -18.84 -23.34
N ARG A 231 -10.22 -19.72 -22.71
CA ARG A 231 -10.16 -19.93 -21.26
C ARG A 231 -9.06 -20.93 -20.91
N GLY A 232 -8.46 -20.73 -19.75
CA GLY A 232 -7.42 -21.58 -19.19
C GLY A 232 -7.93 -22.98 -18.83
N LYS A 233 -6.99 -23.92 -18.77
CA LYS A 233 -7.25 -25.33 -18.47
C LYS A 233 -6.97 -25.64 -17.00
N GLU A 234 -7.68 -26.63 -16.49
CA GLU A 234 -7.46 -27.15 -15.15
C GLU A 234 -6.13 -27.93 -15.06
N ALA A 235 -5.48 -27.90 -13.90
CA ALA A 235 -4.28 -28.67 -13.64
C ALA A 235 -4.56 -30.17 -13.71
N THR A 236 -3.78 -30.88 -14.53
CA THR A 236 -3.89 -32.33 -14.71
C THR A 236 -3.37 -33.10 -13.49
N ASN A 237 -3.80 -34.35 -13.32
CA ASN A 237 -3.29 -35.22 -12.26
C ASN A 237 -1.77 -35.42 -12.33
N ALA A 238 -1.20 -35.49 -13.54
CA ALA A 238 0.24 -35.58 -13.73
C ALA A 238 0.97 -34.31 -13.25
N GLN A 239 0.42 -33.13 -13.54
CA GLN A 239 0.96 -31.85 -13.04
C GLN A 239 0.88 -31.77 -11.51
N LYS A 240 -0.27 -32.14 -10.92
CA LYS A 240 -0.43 -32.20 -9.45
C LYS A 240 0.59 -33.12 -8.79
N ALA A 241 0.82 -34.31 -9.37
CA ALA A 241 1.82 -35.26 -8.88
C ALA A 241 3.25 -34.71 -9.01
N ALA A 242 3.58 -34.03 -10.11
CA ALA A 242 4.89 -33.41 -10.31
C ALA A 242 5.14 -32.28 -9.29
N ILE A 243 4.15 -31.41 -9.06
CA ILE A 243 4.23 -30.33 -8.07
C ILE A 243 4.41 -30.92 -6.66
N ARG A 244 3.65 -31.95 -6.31
CA ARG A 244 3.80 -32.64 -5.02
C ARG A 244 5.21 -33.16 -4.82
N LYS A 245 5.74 -33.90 -5.81
CA LYS A 245 7.09 -34.46 -5.77
C LYS A 245 8.16 -33.36 -5.63
N LEU A 246 7.96 -32.22 -6.31
CA LEU A 246 8.84 -31.06 -6.16
C LEU A 246 8.82 -30.53 -4.73
N ILE A 247 7.63 -30.27 -4.16
CA ILE A 247 7.46 -29.78 -2.78
C ILE A 247 8.13 -30.72 -1.77
N GLU A 248 7.96 -32.03 -1.93
CA GLU A 248 8.57 -33.06 -1.06
C GLU A 248 10.10 -33.08 -1.12
N ALA A 249 10.69 -32.61 -2.23
CA ALA A 249 12.13 -32.52 -2.42
C ALA A 249 12.73 -31.17 -1.95
N MET A 250 11.90 -30.17 -1.62
CA MET A 250 12.37 -28.84 -1.22
C MET A 250 12.80 -28.83 0.26
N PRO A 251 14.11 -28.62 0.57
CA PRO A 251 14.57 -28.58 1.95
C PRO A 251 14.03 -27.38 2.74
N GLU A 252 13.53 -26.35 2.07
CA GLU A 252 12.93 -25.14 2.65
C GLU A 252 11.55 -25.41 3.26
N VAL A 253 10.87 -26.47 2.81
CA VAL A 253 9.51 -26.81 3.25
C VAL A 253 9.58 -27.59 4.56
N HIS A 254 8.89 -27.08 5.58
CA HIS A 254 8.75 -27.78 6.86
C HIS A 254 7.62 -28.82 6.79
N SER A 255 6.46 -28.41 6.29
CA SER A 255 5.30 -29.28 6.11
C SER A 255 4.42 -28.74 4.98
N TYR A 256 3.55 -29.60 4.43
CA TYR A 256 2.55 -29.16 3.47
C TYR A 256 1.26 -29.97 3.60
N VAL A 257 0.15 -29.36 3.19
CA VAL A 257 -1.17 -30.00 3.04
C VAL A 257 -1.69 -29.73 1.65
N PHE A 258 -2.28 -30.75 1.01
CA PHE A 258 -3.07 -30.54 -0.20
C PHE A 258 -4.51 -30.22 0.20
N GLU A 259 -4.98 -29.04 -0.19
CA GLU A 259 -6.34 -28.58 0.01
C GLU A 259 -7.11 -28.76 -1.30
N ASP A 260 -8.04 -29.72 -1.32
CA ASP A 260 -8.95 -29.90 -2.44
C ASP A 260 -10.08 -28.84 -2.41
N LYS A 261 -10.92 -28.82 -3.45
CA LYS A 261 -12.02 -27.84 -3.57
C LYS A 261 -13.00 -27.90 -2.40
N LYS A 262 -13.25 -29.09 -1.85
CA LYS A 262 -14.20 -29.27 -0.75
C LYS A 262 -13.62 -28.73 0.55
N ALA A 263 -12.37 -29.07 0.86
CA ALA A 263 -11.66 -28.54 2.02
C ALA A 263 -11.52 -27.01 1.94
N ALA A 264 -11.18 -26.48 0.76
CA ALA A 264 -11.15 -25.03 0.51
C ALA A 264 -12.52 -24.39 0.74
N TYR A 265 -13.60 -25.03 0.28
CA TYR A 265 -14.97 -24.53 0.50
C TYR A 265 -15.33 -24.50 1.99
N GLU A 266 -15.05 -25.57 2.74
CA GLU A 266 -15.32 -25.62 4.18
C GLU A 266 -14.54 -24.54 4.94
N ASN A 267 -13.27 -24.29 4.55
CA ASN A 267 -12.46 -23.22 5.11
C ASN A 267 -13.03 -21.84 4.78
N PHE A 268 -13.45 -21.63 3.53
CA PHE A 268 -14.11 -20.41 3.08
C PHE A 268 -15.40 -20.13 3.87
N MET A 269 -16.27 -21.13 4.03
CA MET A 269 -17.52 -21.01 4.77
C MET A 269 -17.28 -20.63 6.23
N ARG A 270 -16.21 -21.16 6.84
CA ARG A 270 -15.81 -20.81 8.21
C ARG A 270 -15.30 -19.38 8.31
N ALA A 271 -14.44 -18.97 7.38
CA ALA A 271 -13.83 -17.64 7.36
C ALA A 271 -14.85 -16.53 7.08
N TYR A 272 -15.77 -16.76 6.15
CA TYR A 272 -16.76 -15.77 5.70
C TYR A 272 -18.16 -15.98 6.28
N LYS A 273 -18.28 -16.69 7.41
CA LYS A 273 -19.56 -17.05 8.04
C LYS A 273 -20.51 -15.85 8.27
N SER A 274 -19.97 -14.64 8.46
CA SER A 274 -20.73 -13.41 8.67
C SER A 274 -21.18 -12.74 7.38
N ASN A 275 -20.60 -13.08 6.23
CA ASN A 275 -20.94 -12.52 4.92
C ASN A 275 -21.86 -13.46 4.15
N LYS A 276 -23.17 -13.38 4.45
CA LYS A 276 -24.20 -14.24 3.85
C LYS A 276 -24.25 -14.18 2.33
N VAL A 277 -24.12 -12.97 1.75
CA VAL A 277 -24.17 -12.78 0.30
C VAL A 277 -23.04 -13.55 -0.39
N LEU A 278 -21.82 -13.43 0.15
CA LEU A 278 -20.66 -14.11 -0.39
C LEU A 278 -20.77 -15.63 -0.23
N VAL A 279 -21.22 -16.09 0.94
CA VAL A 279 -21.43 -17.50 1.24
C VAL A 279 -22.48 -18.15 0.33
N GLU A 280 -23.63 -17.50 0.13
CA GLU A 280 -24.74 -18.00 -0.71
C GLU A 280 -24.38 -18.03 -2.20
N ALA A 281 -23.52 -17.11 -2.65
CA ALA A 281 -23.09 -17.02 -4.04
C ALA A 281 -21.99 -18.01 -4.42
N THR A 282 -21.33 -18.62 -3.44
CA THR A 282 -20.12 -19.43 -3.67
C THR A 282 -20.42 -20.91 -3.62
N ARG A 283 -19.89 -21.64 -4.59
CA ARG A 283 -20.04 -23.10 -4.70
C ARG A 283 -18.70 -23.81 -4.57
N VAL A 284 -18.72 -25.12 -4.36
CA VAL A 284 -17.50 -25.94 -4.22
C VAL A 284 -16.67 -25.86 -5.50
N GLU A 285 -17.31 -25.87 -6.67
CA GLU A 285 -16.65 -25.79 -7.97
C GLU A 285 -15.89 -24.48 -8.21
N ASP A 286 -16.25 -23.42 -7.50
CA ASP A 286 -15.60 -22.11 -7.57
C ASP A 286 -14.30 -22.06 -6.74
N MET A 287 -14.09 -23.04 -5.86
CA MET A 287 -12.91 -23.08 -5.00
C MET A 287 -11.67 -23.58 -5.76
N PRO A 288 -10.52 -22.93 -5.56
CA PRO A 288 -9.27 -23.43 -6.11
C PRO A 288 -8.74 -24.60 -5.28
N GLU A 289 -8.14 -25.58 -5.95
CA GLU A 289 -7.27 -26.54 -5.28
C GLU A 289 -5.92 -25.87 -5.00
N SER A 290 -5.28 -26.21 -3.88
CA SER A 290 -3.99 -25.62 -3.53
C SER A 290 -3.10 -26.55 -2.72
N PHE A 291 -1.79 -26.31 -2.78
CA PHE A 291 -0.86 -26.80 -1.77
C PHE A 291 -0.63 -25.67 -0.76
N ARG A 292 -0.86 -25.95 0.52
CA ARG A 292 -0.62 -25.05 1.66
C ARG A 292 0.65 -25.50 2.36
N LEU A 293 1.73 -24.75 2.20
CA LEU A 293 3.05 -25.07 2.71
C LEU A 293 3.36 -24.21 3.93
N VAL A 294 4.07 -24.78 4.89
CA VAL A 294 4.76 -24.04 5.96
C VAL A 294 6.25 -24.08 5.63
N LEU A 295 6.87 -22.91 5.47
CA LEU A 295 8.30 -22.81 5.23
C LEU A 295 9.06 -22.83 6.56
N LYS A 296 10.30 -23.33 6.54
CA LYS A 296 11.21 -23.20 7.67
C LYS A 296 11.50 -21.71 7.96
N PRO A 297 11.82 -21.34 9.22
CA PRO A 297 12.24 -19.99 9.54
C PRO A 297 13.49 -19.59 8.73
N ASN A 298 13.60 -18.30 8.37
CA ASN A 298 14.72 -17.72 7.62
C ASN A 298 14.95 -18.31 6.21
N THR A 299 13.97 -19.03 5.65
CA THR A 299 13.99 -19.48 4.26
C THR A 299 14.05 -18.30 3.28
N ASP A 300 14.83 -18.46 2.20
CA ASP A 300 14.68 -17.61 1.01
C ASP A 300 13.36 -17.95 0.30
N TRP A 301 12.30 -17.33 0.80
CA TRP A 301 10.95 -17.58 0.33
C TRP A 301 10.76 -17.10 -1.10
N ALA A 302 11.53 -16.11 -1.56
CA ALA A 302 11.37 -15.53 -2.89
C ALA A 302 11.77 -16.51 -3.99
N GLU A 303 12.91 -17.19 -3.84
CA GLU A 303 13.33 -18.25 -4.76
C GLU A 303 12.40 -19.47 -4.71
N THR A 304 11.94 -19.84 -3.50
CA THR A 304 10.96 -20.91 -3.30
C THR A 304 9.66 -20.62 -4.04
N VAL A 305 9.13 -19.40 -3.90
CA VAL A 305 7.93 -18.92 -4.60
C VAL A 305 8.16 -18.91 -6.11
N ALA A 306 9.29 -18.37 -6.58
CA ALA A 306 9.62 -18.32 -8.00
C ALA A 306 9.63 -19.72 -8.62
N THR A 307 10.29 -20.68 -7.96
CA THR A 307 10.38 -22.07 -8.40
C THR A 307 9.01 -22.72 -8.55
N LEU A 308 8.13 -22.54 -7.56
CA LEU A 308 6.78 -23.13 -7.57
C LEU A 308 5.84 -22.42 -8.56
N LYS A 309 5.92 -21.10 -8.67
CA LYS A 309 5.09 -20.29 -9.57
C LYS A 309 5.26 -20.69 -11.04
N HIS A 310 6.45 -21.13 -11.44
CA HIS A 310 6.76 -21.51 -12.83
C HIS A 310 6.38 -22.96 -13.18
N GLN A 311 5.85 -23.74 -12.23
CA GLN A 311 5.48 -25.13 -12.51
C GLN A 311 4.23 -25.22 -13.40
N PRO A 312 4.19 -26.15 -14.38
CA PRO A 312 2.99 -26.38 -15.17
C PRO A 312 1.78 -26.74 -14.31
N GLY A 313 0.67 -26.03 -14.49
CA GLY A 313 -0.56 -26.24 -13.73
C GLY A 313 -0.69 -25.38 -12.47
N VAL A 314 0.30 -24.53 -12.17
CA VAL A 314 0.20 -23.52 -11.10
C VAL A 314 -0.40 -22.23 -11.65
N ALA A 315 -1.42 -21.73 -10.94
CA ALA A 315 -2.07 -20.45 -11.23
C ALA A 315 -1.34 -19.29 -10.56
N SER A 316 -1.01 -19.47 -9.28
CA SER A 316 -0.26 -18.49 -8.47
C SER A 316 0.43 -19.18 -7.30
N ALA A 317 1.48 -18.54 -6.79
CA ALA A 317 2.16 -18.94 -5.56
C ALA A 317 2.31 -17.68 -4.69
N ASN A 318 1.68 -17.68 -3.53
CA ASN A 318 1.51 -16.51 -2.68
C ASN A 318 2.11 -16.76 -1.31
N TYR A 319 3.06 -15.92 -0.90
CA TYR A 319 3.66 -15.96 0.43
C TYR A 319 2.95 -14.97 1.36
N THR A 320 2.21 -15.48 2.34
CA THR A 320 1.31 -14.69 3.19
C THR A 320 2.01 -13.55 3.94
N PRO A 321 3.19 -13.75 4.58
CA PRO A 321 3.86 -12.64 5.27
C PRO A 321 4.15 -11.46 4.35
N CYS A 322 4.45 -11.71 3.07
CA CYS A 322 4.68 -10.63 2.13
C CYS A 322 3.40 -9.86 1.75
N LEU A 323 2.28 -10.56 1.58
CA LEU A 323 0.98 -9.92 1.37
C LEU A 323 0.56 -9.10 2.59
N ALA A 324 0.89 -9.57 3.79
CA ALA A 324 0.64 -8.84 5.02
C ALA A 324 1.49 -7.56 5.12
N ASP A 325 2.76 -7.60 4.70
CA ASP A 325 3.61 -6.40 4.59
C ASP A 325 2.98 -5.38 3.61
N GLN A 326 2.49 -5.83 2.46
CA GLN A 326 1.79 -4.96 1.50
C GLN A 326 0.56 -4.30 2.11
N ALA A 327 -0.31 -5.09 2.75
CA ALA A 327 -1.49 -4.56 3.43
C ALA A 327 -1.10 -3.53 4.51
N THR A 328 -0.01 -3.80 5.25
CA THR A 328 0.51 -2.90 6.29
C THR A 328 0.95 -1.55 5.71
N LEU A 329 1.65 -1.55 4.58
CA LEU A 329 2.07 -0.32 3.90
C LEU A 329 0.86 0.54 3.51
N GLU A 330 -0.21 -0.08 3.00
CA GLU A 330 -1.41 0.64 2.58
C GLU A 330 -2.24 1.11 3.78
N ILE A 331 -2.44 0.27 4.79
CA ILE A 331 -3.31 0.53 5.95
C ILE A 331 -2.66 1.54 6.89
N ASP A 332 -1.40 1.31 7.27
CA ASP A 332 -0.76 2.09 8.33
C ASP A 332 -0.03 3.31 7.76
N TYR A 333 0.42 3.26 6.50
CA TYR A 333 1.24 4.31 5.89
C TYR A 333 0.63 4.94 4.63
N GLY A 334 -0.49 4.45 4.12
CA GLY A 334 -1.07 4.96 2.88
C GLY A 334 -0.13 4.84 1.69
N LEU A 335 0.83 3.92 1.74
CA LEU A 335 1.87 3.79 0.74
C LEU A 335 1.52 2.69 -0.25
N PHE A 336 1.31 3.07 -1.51
CA PHE A 336 1.13 2.14 -2.61
C PHE A 336 2.47 1.88 -3.28
N LEU A 337 2.97 0.66 -3.18
CA LEU A 337 4.15 0.20 -3.91
C LEU A 337 3.74 -0.86 -4.93
N ASP A 338 4.51 -0.97 -6.00
CA ASP A 338 4.39 -2.09 -6.94
C ASP A 338 4.71 -3.39 -6.20
N ASP A 339 3.94 -4.46 -6.46
CA ASP A 339 4.13 -5.78 -5.85
C ASP A 339 5.57 -6.27 -5.98
N SER A 340 6.29 -5.94 -7.06
CA SER A 340 7.70 -6.33 -7.25
C SER A 340 8.67 -5.66 -6.27
N LYS A 341 8.27 -4.56 -5.61
CA LYS A 341 9.06 -3.88 -4.58
C LYS A 341 8.77 -4.38 -3.18
N VAL A 342 7.53 -4.80 -2.92
CA VAL A 342 7.12 -5.35 -1.62
C VAL A 342 7.45 -6.83 -1.55
N CYS A 343 7.09 -7.56 -2.60
CA CYS A 343 7.27 -8.98 -2.79
C CYS A 343 8.13 -9.25 -4.04
N PRO A 344 9.45 -8.96 -4.00
CA PRO A 344 10.34 -9.26 -5.10
C PRO A 344 10.48 -10.78 -5.24
N ILE A 345 9.65 -11.39 -6.08
CA ILE A 345 9.86 -12.76 -6.54
C ILE A 345 11.02 -12.69 -7.54
N SER A 346 12.09 -13.44 -7.29
CA SER A 346 13.22 -13.57 -8.20
C SER A 346 12.71 -13.85 -9.62
N LYS A 347 13.19 -13.07 -10.59
CA LYS A 347 12.76 -13.14 -12.00
C LYS A 347 13.13 -14.46 -12.65
#